data_AF-A0A971EV52-F1
#
_entry.id   AF-A0A971EV52-F1
#
_cell.length_a   1.000
_cell.length_b   1.000
_cell.length_c   1.000
_cell.angle_alpha   90.00
_cell.angle_beta   90.00
_cell.angle_gamma   90.00
#
_symmetry.space_group_name_H-M   'P 1'
#
loop_
_entity.id
_entity.type
_entity.pdbx_description
1 polymer ?
#
loop_
_entity_poly.entity_id
_entity_poly.type
_entity_poly.pdbx_seq_one_letter_code
_entity_poly.pdbx_strand_id
1 'polypeptide(L)'
;MAKQTIDCRGLACPQPVIQTKKALEQTGAAEIEVLLDNEIACENVSRFAQSRGWTVDAIVREGKELRLTLKPGRGESCGDPSPKPTGEEKILVYCHSDRMGQGDDGLGEVLMRSFIKSLADMAPQPQRIVFANGGVRLTTEGSALLETL
;
A
#
# COMPACT_ATOMS: atom_id res chain seq x y z
N MET A 1 -19.52 -12.74 16.75
CA MET A 1 -18.43 -12.51 15.78
C MET A 1 -18.34 -11.02 15.57
N ALA A 2 -17.18 -10.39 15.79
CA ALA A 2 -17.06 -8.94 15.74
C ALA A 2 -16.99 -8.47 14.28
N LYS A 3 -17.95 -7.63 13.88
CA LYS A 3 -17.93 -6.86 12.62
C LYS A 3 -17.26 -5.52 12.92
N GLN A 4 -16.28 -5.13 12.12
CA GLN A 4 -15.60 -3.84 12.23
C GLN A 4 -15.99 -2.95 11.04
N THR A 5 -16.57 -1.79 11.31
CA THR A 5 -16.91 -0.79 10.27
C THR A 5 -15.92 0.36 10.31
N ILE A 6 -15.43 0.77 9.14
CA ILE A 6 -14.50 1.88 8.94
C ILE A 6 -15.14 2.89 7.99
N ASP A 7 -15.14 4.15 8.38
CA ASP A 7 -15.62 5.23 7.52
C ASP A 7 -14.45 5.92 6.82
N CYS A 8 -14.37 5.74 5.51
CA CYS A 8 -13.34 6.33 4.66
C CYS A 8 -13.92 7.37 3.68
N ARG A 9 -15.16 7.83 3.89
CA ARG A 9 -15.79 8.88 3.06
C ARG A 9 -15.04 10.21 3.24
N GLY A 10 -14.90 10.97 2.16
CA GLY A 10 -14.20 12.25 2.13
C GLY A 10 -12.67 12.15 2.20
N LEU A 11 -12.11 10.94 2.27
CA LEU A 11 -10.66 10.72 2.33
C LEU A 11 -10.08 10.56 0.92
N ALA A 12 -9.12 11.43 0.59
CA ALA A 12 -8.37 11.31 -0.65
C ALA A 12 -7.45 10.07 -0.63
N CYS A 13 -7.22 9.47 -1.80
CA CYS A 13 -6.20 8.42 -1.94
C CYS A 13 -4.82 8.96 -1.49
N PRO A 14 -4.01 8.18 -0.73
CA PRO A 14 -4.16 6.75 -0.43
C PRO A 14 -4.84 6.43 0.93
N GLN A 15 -5.44 7.41 1.61
CA GLN A 15 -5.92 7.25 2.99
C GLN A 15 -6.91 6.09 3.18
N PRO A 16 -7.91 5.85 2.31
CA PRO A 16 -8.81 4.70 2.46
C PRO A 16 -8.09 3.35 2.50
N VAL A 17 -7.02 3.19 1.71
CA VAL A 17 -6.22 1.96 1.65
C VAL A 17 -5.42 1.79 2.94
N ILE A 18 -4.84 2.88 3.47
CA ILE A 18 -4.08 2.86 4.73
C ILE A 18 -4.98 2.51 5.92
N GLN A 19 -6.18 3.09 6.00
CA GLN A 19 -7.12 2.76 7.08
C GLN A 19 -7.61 1.32 6.99
N THR A 20 -7.89 0.85 5.77
CA THR A 20 -8.26 -0.56 5.55
C THR A 20 -7.12 -1.49 5.97
N LYS A 21 -5.85 -1.19 5.61
CA LYS A 21 -4.67 -1.95 6.07
C LYS A 21 -4.64 -2.10 7.58
N LYS A 22 -4.77 -1.00 8.31
CA LYS A 22 -4.74 -1.00 9.78
C LYS A 22 -5.83 -1.89 10.38
N ALA A 23 -7.02 -1.89 9.79
CA ALA A 23 -8.12 -2.73 10.28
C ALA A 23 -7.95 -4.20 9.91
N LEU A 24 -7.40 -4.53 8.73
CA LEU A 24 -7.08 -5.91 8.36
C LEU A 24 -5.98 -6.51 9.25
N GLU A 25 -5.05 -5.68 9.74
CA GLU A 25 -3.96 -6.08 10.64
C GLU A 25 -4.42 -6.20 12.11
N GLN A 26 -5.52 -5.55 12.50
CA GLN A 26 -6.11 -5.69 13.83
C GLN A 26 -6.73 -7.09 14.01
N THR A 27 -6.11 -7.90 14.87
CA THR A 27 -6.43 -9.31 15.03
C THR A 27 -7.83 -9.50 15.65
N GLY A 28 -8.77 -10.13 14.94
CA GLY A 28 -10.04 -10.63 15.51
C GLY A 28 -11.33 -10.31 14.74
N ALA A 29 -11.29 -9.47 13.69
CA ALA A 29 -12.47 -9.19 12.88
C ALA A 29 -12.77 -10.35 11.92
N ALA A 30 -13.98 -10.89 11.98
CA ALA A 30 -14.44 -11.92 11.03
C ALA A 30 -15.00 -11.28 9.73
N GLU A 31 -15.32 -9.99 9.79
CA GLU A 31 -15.89 -9.21 8.70
C GLU A 31 -15.51 -7.74 8.91
N ILE A 32 -15.07 -7.08 7.83
CA ILE A 32 -14.76 -5.65 7.82
C ILE A 32 -15.63 -4.96 6.79
N GLU A 33 -16.30 -3.89 7.19
CA GLU A 33 -17.11 -3.05 6.32
C GLU A 33 -16.41 -1.70 6.13
N VAL A 34 -16.22 -1.28 4.88
CA VAL A 34 -15.56 -0.02 4.52
C VAL A 34 -16.55 0.87 3.78
N LEU A 35 -16.82 2.06 4.33
CA LEU A 35 -17.65 3.08 3.70
C LEU A 35 -16.79 4.02 2.85
N LEU A 36 -17.15 4.21 1.60
CA LEU A 36 -16.40 4.95 0.58
C LEU A 36 -17.36 5.88 -0.18
N ASP A 37 -16.82 6.90 -0.83
CA ASP A 37 -17.58 7.95 -1.53
C ASP A 37 -17.34 7.96 -3.05
N ASN A 38 -16.43 7.12 -3.57
CA ASN A 38 -16.12 7.06 -4.98
C ASN A 38 -15.62 5.66 -5.43
N GLU A 39 -15.82 5.37 -6.71
CA GLU A 39 -15.53 4.07 -7.30
C GLU A 39 -14.03 3.75 -7.35
N ILE A 40 -13.18 4.77 -7.52
CA ILE A 40 -11.72 4.60 -7.58
C ILE A 40 -11.19 4.12 -6.22
N ALA A 41 -11.66 4.71 -5.13
CA ALA A 41 -11.32 4.27 -3.78
C ALA A 41 -11.82 2.85 -3.52
N CYS A 42 -13.03 2.50 -4.00
CA CYS A 42 -13.56 1.14 -3.90
C CYS A 42 -12.69 0.12 -4.64
N GLU A 43 -12.24 0.43 -5.86
CA GLU A 43 -11.37 -0.45 -6.63
C GLU A 43 -10.00 -0.62 -5.95
N ASN A 44 -9.38 0.48 -5.51
CA ASN A 44 -8.09 0.45 -4.83
C ASN A 44 -8.13 -0.34 -3.52
N VAL A 45 -9.17 -0.13 -2.71
CA VAL A 45 -9.36 -0.88 -1.45
C VAL A 45 -9.64 -2.35 -1.72
N SER A 46 -10.48 -2.67 -2.72
CA SER A 46 -10.78 -4.05 -3.11
C SER A 46 -9.52 -4.81 -3.56
N ARG A 47 -8.74 -4.19 -4.46
CA ARG A 47 -7.47 -4.75 -4.95
C ARG A 47 -6.46 -4.97 -3.81
N PHE A 48 -6.39 -4.02 -2.88
CA PHE A 48 -5.52 -4.14 -1.70
C PHE A 48 -5.98 -5.25 -0.75
N ALA A 49 -7.28 -5.37 -0.46
CA ALA A 49 -7.79 -6.43 0.39
C ALA A 49 -7.53 -7.82 -0.21
N GLN A 50 -7.74 -7.98 -1.52
CA GLN A 50 -7.46 -9.21 -2.26
C GLN A 50 -5.98 -9.60 -2.22
N SER A 51 -5.07 -8.66 -2.38
CA SER A 51 -3.62 -8.95 -2.29
C SER A 51 -3.18 -9.37 -0.88
N ARG A 52 -3.99 -9.08 0.14
CA ARG A 52 -3.79 -9.51 1.54
C ARG A 52 -4.58 -10.77 1.91
N GLY A 53 -5.17 -11.46 0.94
CA GLY A 53 -5.88 -12.72 1.15
C GLY A 53 -7.31 -12.57 1.68
N TRP A 54 -7.91 -11.39 1.57
CA TRP A 54 -9.32 -11.15 1.88
C TRP A 54 -10.16 -11.16 0.61
N THR A 55 -11.42 -11.58 0.71
CA THR A 55 -12.36 -11.56 -0.39
C THR A 55 -13.37 -10.44 -0.22
N VAL A 56 -13.78 -9.86 -1.36
CA VAL A 56 -14.90 -8.92 -1.41
C VAL A 56 -16.18 -9.73 -1.46
N ASP A 57 -16.98 -9.64 -0.40
CA ASP A 57 -18.25 -10.38 -0.26
C ASP A 57 -19.41 -9.61 -0.91
N ALA A 58 -19.45 -8.29 -0.73
CA ALA A 58 -20.49 -7.43 -1.28
C ALA A 58 -20.00 -6.00 -1.52
N ILE A 59 -20.52 -5.38 -2.58
CA ILE A 59 -20.40 -3.95 -2.85
C ILE A 59 -21.84 -3.42 -2.98
N VAL A 60 -22.26 -2.59 -2.04
CA VAL A 60 -23.59 -1.96 -2.05
C VAL A 60 -23.41 -0.48 -2.40
N ARG A 61 -24.20 0.00 -3.37
CA ARG A 61 -24.20 1.40 -3.80
C ARG A 61 -25.50 2.07 -3.37
N GLU A 62 -25.37 3.10 -2.53
CA GLU A 62 -26.48 3.94 -2.06
C GLU A 62 -26.19 5.39 -2.50
N GLY A 63 -26.57 5.73 -3.73
CA GLY A 63 -26.32 7.05 -4.32
C GLY A 63 -24.84 7.31 -4.58
N LYS A 64 -24.24 8.24 -3.83
CA LYS A 64 -22.79 8.56 -3.85
C LYS A 64 -21.98 7.73 -2.85
N GLU A 65 -22.65 6.96 -1.99
CA GLU A 65 -21.98 6.16 -0.98
C GLU A 65 -21.83 4.71 -1.46
N LEU A 66 -20.67 4.15 -1.18
CA LEU A 66 -20.29 2.78 -1.49
C LEU A 66 -19.95 2.06 -0.18
N ARG A 67 -20.53 0.89 0.02
CA ARG A 67 -20.28 0.05 1.18
C ARG A 67 -19.64 -1.25 0.71
N LEU A 68 -18.39 -1.46 1.08
CA LEU A 68 -17.58 -2.62 0.72
C LEU A 68 -17.49 -3.57 1.92
N THR A 69 -17.93 -4.82 1.75
CA THR A 69 -17.83 -5.86 2.80
C THR A 69 -16.71 -6.83 2.46
N LEU A 70 -15.74 -6.96 3.38
CA LEU A 70 -14.56 -7.81 3.27
C LEU A 70 -14.66 -8.97 4.26
N LYS A 71 -14.36 -10.18 3.81
CA LYS A 71 -14.25 -11.38 4.66
C LYS A 71 -12.89 -12.05 4.46
N PRO A 72 -12.37 -12.77 5.48
CA PRO A 72 -11.17 -13.58 5.31
C PRO A 72 -11.37 -14.57 4.17
N GLY A 73 -10.46 -14.58 3.20
CA GLY A 73 -10.53 -15.51 2.09
C GLY A 73 -10.33 -16.93 2.61
N ARG A 74 -11.37 -17.76 2.50
CA ARG A 74 -11.25 -19.21 2.71
C ARG A 74 -10.56 -19.79 1.48
N GLY A 75 -9.23 -19.79 1.48
CA GLY A 75 -8.33 -20.52 0.58
C GLY A 75 -8.93 -21.04 -0.74
N GLU A 76 -9.33 -20.15 -1.64
CA GLU A 76 -9.50 -20.45 -3.06
C GLU A 76 -8.73 -19.40 -3.84
N SER A 77 -7.42 -19.65 -4.00
CA SER A 77 -6.68 -18.98 -5.05
C SER A 77 -7.22 -19.49 -6.38
N CYS A 78 -7.83 -18.62 -7.19
CA CYS A 78 -7.86 -18.84 -8.63
C CYS A 78 -6.41 -18.82 -9.12
N GLY A 79 -5.80 -20.00 -9.12
CA GLY A 79 -4.43 -20.23 -9.51
C GLY A 79 -4.35 -20.32 -11.03
N ASP A 80 -3.57 -19.43 -11.62
CA ASP A 80 -2.53 -19.93 -12.51
C ASP A 80 -1.34 -20.21 -11.59
N PRO A 81 -0.85 -21.47 -11.48
CA PRO A 81 0.26 -21.78 -10.59
C PRO A 81 1.55 -21.36 -11.30
N SER A 82 1.83 -20.06 -11.33
CA SER A 82 3.23 -19.68 -11.33
C SER A 82 3.81 -20.18 -10.00
N PRO A 83 4.96 -20.88 -10.01
CA PRO A 83 5.57 -21.34 -8.79
C PRO A 83 5.86 -20.12 -7.94
N LYS A 84 5.04 -19.90 -6.90
CA LYS A 84 5.38 -18.92 -5.86
C LYS A 84 6.74 -19.36 -5.31
N PRO A 85 7.78 -18.53 -5.42
CA PRO A 85 9.09 -18.89 -4.91
C PRO A 85 8.93 -19.27 -3.43
N THR A 86 9.32 -20.50 -3.08
CA THR A 86 9.16 -21.09 -1.73
C THR A 86 10.16 -20.51 -0.72
N GLY A 87 10.66 -19.29 -0.95
CA GLY A 87 11.55 -18.56 -0.06
C GLY A 87 10.96 -17.21 0.28
N GLU A 88 11.29 -16.67 1.45
CA GLU A 88 10.98 -15.28 1.79
C GLU A 88 11.42 -14.36 0.64
N GLU A 89 10.49 -13.61 0.04
CA GLU A 89 10.79 -12.66 -1.03
C GLU A 89 11.72 -11.58 -0.48
N LYS A 90 13.00 -11.65 -0.85
CA LYS A 90 14.02 -10.68 -0.45
C LYS A 90 14.03 -9.54 -1.44
N ILE A 91 13.59 -8.37 -1.00
CA ILE A 91 13.56 -7.17 -1.83
C ILE A 91 14.84 -6.35 -1.58
N LEU A 92 15.57 -6.04 -2.66
CA LEU A 92 16.69 -5.10 -2.68
C LEU A 92 16.31 -3.92 -3.56
N VAL A 93 16.47 -2.71 -3.03
CA VAL A 93 16.25 -1.47 -3.79
C VAL A 93 17.62 -0.87 -4.13
N TYR A 94 17.86 -0.64 -5.42
CA TYR A 94 19.06 0.05 -5.89
C TYR A 94 18.70 1.50 -6.25
N CYS A 95 19.32 2.45 -5.56
CA CYS A 95 19.09 3.88 -5.73
C CYS A 95 20.33 4.55 -6.32
N HIS A 96 20.32 4.79 -7.63
CA HIS A 96 21.44 5.37 -8.38
C HIS A 96 21.46 6.92 -8.35
N SER A 97 20.33 7.55 -8.04
CA SER A 97 20.12 8.99 -8.20
C SER A 97 19.38 9.53 -6.98
N ASP A 98 19.63 10.79 -6.64
CA ASP A 98 18.89 11.57 -5.66
C ASP A 98 17.58 12.15 -6.20
N ARG A 99 17.28 11.90 -7.48
CA ARG A 99 16.06 12.35 -8.17
C ARG A 99 15.42 11.25 -8.99
N MET A 100 14.10 11.30 -9.11
CA MET A 100 13.31 10.40 -9.93
C MET A 100 13.02 11.02 -11.31
N GLY A 101 13.39 10.31 -12.38
CA GLY A 101 13.21 10.79 -13.75
C GLY A 101 14.23 11.85 -14.17
N GLN A 102 13.96 12.50 -15.30
CA GLN A 102 14.77 13.59 -15.87
C GLN A 102 13.84 14.70 -16.37
N GLY A 103 14.32 15.95 -16.40
CA GLY A 103 13.57 17.10 -16.90
C GLY A 103 13.37 18.16 -15.83
N ASP A 104 12.35 17.99 -14.98
CA ASP A 104 12.11 18.87 -13.83
C ASP A 104 12.74 18.30 -12.57
N ASP A 105 13.78 18.99 -12.14
CA ASP A 105 14.63 18.65 -11.02
C ASP A 105 13.90 18.73 -9.67
N GLY A 106 13.08 19.76 -9.47
CA GLY A 106 12.34 19.95 -8.22
C GLY A 106 11.26 18.89 -8.06
N LEU A 107 10.54 18.58 -9.13
CA LEU A 107 9.58 17.48 -9.14
C LEU A 107 10.28 16.14 -8.89
N GLY A 108 11.43 15.91 -9.53
CA GLY A 108 12.21 14.68 -9.36
C GLY A 108 12.65 14.43 -7.90
N GLU A 109 13.01 15.48 -7.17
CA GLU A 109 13.30 15.41 -5.73
C GLU A 109 12.07 15.07 -4.89
N VAL A 110 10.94 15.72 -5.17
CA VAL A 110 9.67 15.45 -4.46
C VAL A 110 9.24 14.00 -4.67
N LEU A 111 9.33 13.50 -5.90
CA LEU A 111 9.01 12.12 -6.25
C LEU A 111 9.96 11.12 -5.59
N MET A 112 11.28 11.39 -5.60
CA MET A 112 12.26 10.54 -4.92
C MET A 112 11.98 10.48 -3.41
N ARG A 113 11.66 11.62 -2.78
CA ARG A 113 11.29 11.67 -1.37
C ARG A 113 10.04 10.86 -1.07
N SER A 114 9.01 10.97 -1.90
CA SER A 114 7.79 10.18 -1.75
C SER A 114 8.06 8.69 -1.92
N PHE A 115 8.91 8.30 -2.87
CA PHE A 115 9.29 6.91 -3.10
C PHE A 115 9.97 6.29 -1.88
N ILE A 116 11.00 6.95 -1.33
CA ILE A 116 11.72 6.45 -0.15
C ILE A 116 10.80 6.32 1.05
N LYS A 117 9.89 7.28 1.29
CA LYS A 117 8.89 7.17 2.35
C LYS A 117 7.96 5.97 2.17
N SER A 118 7.51 5.73 0.95
CA SER A 118 6.64 4.57 0.64
C SER A 118 7.33 3.22 0.88
N LEU A 119 8.67 3.15 0.82
CA LEU A 119 9.40 1.92 1.13
C LEU A 119 9.26 1.51 2.60
N ALA A 120 9.15 2.48 3.52
CA ALA A 120 8.93 2.20 4.94
C ALA A 120 7.55 1.58 5.22
N ASP A 121 6.54 1.97 4.44
CA ASP A 121 5.16 1.50 4.58
C ASP A 121 4.88 0.18 3.81
N MET A 122 5.85 -0.28 3.02
CA MET A 122 5.76 -1.50 2.22
C MET A 122 5.71 -2.75 3.10
N ALA A 123 4.97 -3.78 2.66
CA ALA A 123 5.02 -5.10 3.27
C ALA A 123 4.96 -6.19 2.17
N PRO A 124 6.01 -7.02 1.99
CA PRO A 124 7.22 -7.09 2.82
C PRO A 124 8.14 -5.87 2.65
N GLN A 125 8.82 -5.46 3.72
CA GLN A 125 9.78 -4.36 3.67
C GLN A 125 11.05 -4.78 2.90
N PRO A 126 11.73 -3.83 2.22
CA PRO A 126 13.02 -4.12 1.60
C PRO A 126 14.06 -4.51 2.65
N GLN A 127 14.80 -5.57 2.37
CA GLN A 127 15.88 -6.02 3.25
C GLN A 127 17.10 -5.10 3.16
N ARG A 128 17.33 -4.49 2.00
CA ARG A 128 18.48 -3.61 1.74
C ARG A 128 18.11 -2.52 0.75
N ILE A 129 18.63 -1.33 0.99
CA ILE A 129 18.65 -0.23 0.03
C ILE A 129 20.11 0.11 -0.24
N VAL A 130 20.53 0.03 -1.50
CA VAL A 130 21.90 0.33 -1.93
C VAL A 130 21.91 1.66 -2.65
N PHE A 131 22.58 2.65 -2.07
CA PHE A 131 22.76 3.96 -2.66
C PHE A 131 24.09 4.03 -3.42
N ALA A 132 24.04 4.52 -4.66
CA ALA A 132 25.21 4.71 -5.50
C ALA A 132 25.08 6.04 -6.27
N ASN A 133 26.21 6.56 -6.74
CA ASN A 133 26.29 7.80 -7.51
C ASN A 133 25.52 8.95 -6.83
N GLY A 134 24.58 9.58 -7.54
CA GLY A 134 23.78 10.68 -7.00
C GLY A 134 22.97 10.26 -5.77
N GLY A 135 22.54 8.99 -5.71
CA GLY A 135 21.77 8.46 -4.59
C GLY A 135 22.49 8.55 -3.24
N VAL A 136 23.82 8.60 -3.21
CA VAL A 136 24.59 8.76 -1.95
C VAL A 136 24.26 10.08 -1.26
N ARG A 137 23.85 11.12 -1.99
CA ARG A 137 23.44 12.41 -1.39
C ARG A 137 22.17 12.30 -0.55
N LEU A 138 21.33 11.28 -0.77
CA LEU A 138 20.16 11.05 0.05
C LEU A 138 20.51 10.58 1.47
N THR A 139 21.73 10.05 1.67
CA THR A 139 22.20 9.51 2.96
C THR A 139 23.22 10.42 3.66
N THR A 140 23.40 11.66 3.21
CA THR A 140 24.36 12.61 3.81
C THR A 140 23.69 13.66 4.68
N GLU A 141 24.47 14.31 5.57
CA GLU A 141 24.01 15.47 6.34
C GLU A 141 23.36 16.53 5.45
N GLY A 142 22.24 17.09 5.90
CA GLY A 142 21.43 18.03 5.12
C GLY A 142 20.37 17.38 4.21
N SER A 143 20.39 16.06 4.04
CA SER A 143 19.31 15.35 3.34
C SER A 143 18.02 15.37 4.16
N ALA A 144 16.92 15.79 3.52
CA ALA A 144 15.59 15.75 4.13
C ALA A 144 15.02 14.32 4.28
N LEU A 145 15.76 13.30 3.85
CA LEU A 145 15.42 11.88 4.00
C LEU A 145 16.25 11.18 5.07
N LEU A 146 17.22 11.85 5.69
CA LEU A 146 18.14 11.23 6.64
C LEU A 146 17.42 10.63 7.87
N GLU A 147 16.32 11.24 8.32
CA GLU A 147 15.51 10.71 9.42
C GLU A 147 14.56 9.57 8.99
N THR A 148 14.30 9.43 7.70
CA THR A 148 13.41 8.39 7.15
C THR A 148 14.16 7.10 6.83
N LEU A 149 15.45 7.20 6.50
CA LEU A 149 16.36 6.12 6.14
C LEU A 149 17.00 5.48 7.38
#